data_AF-A0A7S2ENP4-F1
#
_entry.id   AF-A0A7S2ENP4-F1
#
_cell.length_a   1.000
_cell.length_b   1.000
_cell.length_c   1.000
_cell.angle_alpha   90.00
_cell.angle_beta   90.00
_cell.angle_gamma   90.00
#
_symmetry.space_group_name_H-M   'P 1'
#
loop_
_entity.id
_entity.type
_entity.pdbx_description
1 polymer ?
#
loop_
_entity_poly.entity_id
_entity_poly.type
_entity_poly.pdbx_seq_one_letter_code
_entity_poly.pdbx_strand_id
1 'polypeptide(L)'
;LREICKTPEANIVKLPNVSASIPQLEACISELRSKGYDVPLYPPEPETDEEKEIQAAYASVLGSAVNPVLREGNSDRRVAPPVKAYAQKNPHKMGIWSKACRTHVSHMTRGDFYGSERSATIGDADTDVRIELVSPDGDVTVLKESV
;
A
#
# COMPACT_ATOMS: atom_id res chain seq x y z
N LEU A 1 -3.10 -1.50 18.34
CA LEU A 1 -3.49 -0.22 17.71
C LEU A 1 -4.79 -0.34 16.92
N ARG A 2 -4.95 -1.32 16.02
CA ARG A 2 -6.20 -1.55 15.27
C ARG A 2 -7.47 -1.49 16.13
N GLU A 3 -7.50 -2.29 17.20
CA GLU A 3 -8.68 -2.32 18.09
C GLU A 3 -8.93 -0.97 18.75
N ILE A 4 -7.86 -0.25 19.14
CA ILE A 4 -7.97 1.09 19.73
C ILE A 4 -8.56 2.07 18.70
N CYS A 5 -8.15 2.02 17.42
CA CYS A 5 -8.68 2.89 16.36
C CYS A 5 -10.20 2.79 16.18
N LYS A 6 -10.82 1.69 16.63
CA LYS A 6 -12.26 1.44 16.56
C LYS A 6 -13.03 1.88 17.81
N THR A 7 -12.34 2.39 18.81
CA THR A 7 -12.93 2.89 20.05
C THR A 7 -13.12 4.40 20.02
N PRO A 8 -14.17 4.96 20.64
CA PRO A 8 -14.36 6.41 20.76
C PRO A 8 -13.20 7.13 21.46
N GLU A 9 -12.46 6.44 22.32
CA GLU A 9 -11.35 6.99 23.12
C GLU A 9 -10.04 7.12 22.32
N ALA A 10 -10.03 6.70 21.06
CA ALA A 10 -8.84 6.72 20.22
C ALA A 10 -8.28 8.15 20.03
N ASN A 11 -7.07 8.39 20.53
CA ASN A 11 -6.31 9.60 20.27
C ASN A 11 -4.89 9.24 19.84
N ILE A 12 -4.62 9.29 18.53
CA ILE A 12 -3.39 8.77 17.93
C ILE A 12 -2.69 9.88 17.13
N VAL A 13 -1.45 10.20 17.51
CA VAL A 13 -0.57 11.06 16.71
C VAL A 13 0.40 10.18 15.93
N LYS A 14 0.14 10.02 14.63
CA LYS A 14 0.92 9.16 13.76
C LYS A 14 2.04 9.94 13.03
N LEU A 15 3.30 9.61 13.33
CA LEU A 15 4.47 10.11 12.61
C LEU A 15 4.69 9.32 11.30
N PRO A 16 5.46 9.83 10.33
CA PRO A 16 5.89 9.05 9.17
C PRO A 16 6.60 7.74 9.57
N ASN A 17 6.38 6.67 8.81
CA ASN A 17 7.08 5.38 8.97
C ASN A 17 7.52 4.84 7.60
N VAL A 18 8.38 3.82 7.61
CA VAL A 18 8.82 3.13 6.39
C VAL A 18 7.73 2.20 5.90
N SER A 19 7.37 2.33 4.62
CA SER A 19 6.67 1.28 3.87
C SER A 19 7.75 0.44 3.17
N ALA A 20 8.09 -0.70 3.76
CA ALA A 20 9.33 -1.41 3.43
C ALA A 20 9.33 -1.96 2.00
N SER A 21 10.39 -1.70 1.25
CA SER A 21 10.74 -2.46 0.05
C SER A 21 11.47 -3.76 0.43
N ILE A 22 11.60 -4.70 -0.52
CA ILE A 22 12.33 -5.95 -0.30
C ILE A 22 13.77 -5.70 0.19
N PRO A 23 14.59 -4.83 -0.44
CA PRO A 23 15.94 -4.55 0.06
C PRO A 23 15.97 -3.98 1.48
N GLN A 24 14.97 -3.18 1.87
CA GLN A 24 14.88 -2.64 3.23
C GLN A 24 14.51 -3.72 4.24
N LEU A 25 13.63 -4.65 3.86
CA LEU A 25 13.28 -5.81 4.66
C LEU A 25 14.52 -6.69 4.91
N GLU A 26 15.24 -7.08 3.86
CA GLU A 26 16.44 -7.92 3.96
C GLU A 26 17.53 -7.28 4.83
N ALA A 27 17.74 -5.97 4.69
CA ALA A 27 18.67 -5.22 5.55
C ALA A 27 18.24 -5.26 7.02
N CYS A 28 16.95 -5.10 7.31
CA CYS A 28 16.40 -5.20 8.66
C CYS A 28 16.55 -6.61 9.24
N ILE A 29 16.26 -7.65 8.46
CA ILE A 29 16.45 -9.06 8.84
C ILE A 29 17.92 -9.31 9.21
N SER A 30 18.86 -8.85 8.38
CA SER A 30 20.29 -8.98 8.63
C SER A 30 20.71 -8.26 9.92
N GLU A 31 20.24 -7.03 10.13
CA GLU A 31 20.51 -6.26 11.35
C GLU A 31 19.95 -6.97 12.60
N LEU A 32 18.73 -7.47 12.55
CA LEU A 32 18.11 -8.21 13.66
C LEU A 32 18.88 -9.49 13.99
N ARG A 33 19.24 -10.29 12.97
CA ARG A 33 20.04 -11.50 13.17
C ARG A 33 21.41 -11.19 13.77
N SER A 34 22.05 -10.10 13.34
CA SER A 34 23.33 -9.66 13.92
C SER A 34 23.24 -9.32 15.42
N LYS A 35 22.04 -8.96 15.90
CA LYS A 35 21.75 -8.66 17.31
C LYS A 35 21.24 -9.88 18.10
N GLY A 36 21.23 -11.07 17.49
CA GLY A 36 20.84 -12.32 18.14
C GLY A 36 19.36 -12.68 18.04
N TYR A 37 18.58 -12.00 17.19
CA TYR A 37 17.19 -12.38 16.92
C TYR A 37 17.13 -13.46 15.84
N ASP A 38 16.55 -14.61 16.17
CA ASP A 38 16.42 -15.74 15.24
C ASP A 38 15.19 -15.60 14.33
N VAL A 39 15.23 -14.62 13.42
CA VAL A 39 14.20 -14.43 12.39
C VAL A 39 14.61 -15.10 11.07
N PRO A 40 13.67 -15.75 10.35
CA PRO A 40 13.99 -16.45 9.10
C PRO A 40 14.45 -15.47 8.02
N LEU A 41 15.28 -15.94 7.08
CA LEU A 41 15.65 -15.15 5.90
C LEU A 41 14.43 -15.03 4.99
N TYR A 42 14.36 -13.95 4.21
CA TYR A 42 13.31 -13.78 3.20
C TYR A 42 13.64 -14.65 1.98
N PRO A 43 12.75 -15.59 1.56
CA PRO A 43 12.95 -16.38 0.36
C PRO A 43 12.40 -15.63 -0.86
N PRO A 44 13.25 -15.16 -1.80
CA PRO A 44 12.78 -14.45 -2.99
C PRO A 44 12.00 -15.39 -3.93
N GLU A 45 12.43 -16.65 -4.02
CA GLU A 45 11.83 -17.70 -4.85
C GLU A 45 11.58 -18.94 -3.97
N PRO A 46 10.41 -19.04 -3.30
CA PRO A 46 10.12 -20.11 -2.37
C PRO A 46 9.81 -21.41 -3.11
N GLU A 47 10.53 -22.49 -2.81
CA GLU A 47 10.34 -23.81 -3.42
C GLU A 47 9.58 -24.76 -2.49
N THR A 48 9.73 -24.56 -1.18
CA THR A 48 9.08 -25.38 -0.14
C THR A 48 7.86 -24.70 0.46
N ASP A 49 6.98 -25.50 1.08
CA ASP A 49 5.80 -24.94 1.75
C ASP A 49 6.19 -24.07 2.97
N GLU A 50 7.27 -24.42 3.67
CA GLU A 50 7.84 -23.60 4.74
C GLU A 50 8.32 -22.23 4.21
N GLU A 51 9.01 -22.19 3.08
CA GLU A 51 9.45 -20.94 2.47
C GLU A 51 8.27 -20.09 1.99
N LYS A 52 7.21 -20.71 1.47
CA LYS A 52 5.97 -20.00 1.09
C LYS A 52 5.30 -19.38 2.31
N GLU A 53 5.26 -20.09 3.43
CA GLU A 53 4.73 -19.56 4.70
C GLU A 53 5.56 -18.37 5.21
N ILE A 54 6.89 -18.48 5.17
CA ILE A 54 7.80 -17.40 5.54
C ILE A 54 7.60 -16.18 4.63
N GLN A 55 7.51 -16.40 3.31
CA GLN A 55 7.27 -15.33 2.35
C GLN A 55 5.93 -14.64 2.62
N ALA A 56 4.87 -15.40 2.87
CA ALA A 56 3.54 -14.87 3.18
C ALA A 56 3.53 -14.05 4.48
N ALA A 57 4.24 -14.52 5.52
CA ALA A 57 4.40 -13.77 6.77
C ALA A 57 5.10 -12.43 6.53
N TYR A 58 6.19 -12.41 5.76
CA TYR A 58 6.88 -11.17 5.41
C TYR A 58 6.08 -10.26 4.46
N ALA A 59 5.28 -10.83 3.56
CA ALA A 59 4.40 -10.07 2.69
C ALA A 59 3.41 -9.20 3.48
N SER A 60 2.99 -9.66 4.67
CA SER A 60 2.09 -8.89 5.56
C SER A 60 2.74 -7.62 6.16
N VAL A 61 4.07 -7.54 6.18
CA VAL A 61 4.83 -6.39 6.72
C VAL A 61 5.54 -5.57 5.64
N LEU A 62 5.49 -6.01 4.38
CA LEU A 62 5.99 -5.28 3.23
C LEU A 62 5.04 -4.15 2.81
N GLY A 63 5.61 -3.13 2.17
CA GLY A 63 4.84 -2.01 1.65
C GLY A 63 4.08 -1.24 2.73
N SER A 64 2.89 -0.74 2.38
CA SER A 64 2.10 0.11 3.28
C SER A 64 1.26 -0.72 4.26
N ALA A 65 1.89 -1.47 5.16
CA ALA A 65 1.19 -2.30 6.15
C ALA A 65 0.48 -1.51 7.26
N VAL A 66 1.02 -0.35 7.66
CA VAL A 66 0.51 0.41 8.82
C VAL A 66 -0.73 1.25 8.50
N ASN A 67 -0.76 1.94 7.36
CA ASN A 67 -1.85 2.88 7.05
C ASN A 67 -3.24 2.22 6.94
N PRO A 68 -3.39 1.05 6.27
CA PRO A 68 -4.68 0.35 6.20
C PRO A 68 -5.24 -0.03 7.56
N VAL A 69 -4.38 -0.23 8.56
CA VAL A 69 -4.78 -0.61 9.92
C VAL A 69 -5.21 0.60 10.77
N LEU A 70 -4.64 1.78 10.51
CA LEU A 70 -4.89 2.98 11.33
C LEU A 70 -5.98 3.90 10.75
N ARG A 71 -6.24 3.83 9.44
CA ARG A 71 -7.14 4.75 8.74
C ARG A 71 -8.58 4.22 8.70
N GLU A 72 -9.16 4.06 9.88
CA GLU A 72 -10.58 3.69 10.08
C GLU A 72 -11.50 4.91 9.91
N GLY A 73 -11.30 5.67 8.82
CA GLY A 73 -12.01 6.92 8.55
C GLY A 73 -11.50 7.64 7.30
N ASN A 74 -12.14 8.77 6.97
CA ASN A 74 -11.77 9.60 5.82
C ASN A 74 -10.63 10.58 6.15
N SER A 75 -10.10 11.23 5.12
CA SER A 75 -8.97 12.16 5.24
C SER A 75 -9.42 13.64 5.21
N ASP A 76 -9.25 14.39 6.30
CA ASP A 76 -9.18 15.87 6.28
C ASP A 76 -7.71 16.30 6.17
N ARG A 77 -7.31 16.79 4.98
CA ARG A 77 -5.95 17.25 4.72
C ARG A 77 -5.95 18.69 4.22
N ARG A 78 -5.31 19.58 4.97
CA ARG A 78 -5.22 21.01 4.68
C ARG A 78 -3.92 21.62 5.19
N VAL A 79 -3.53 22.75 4.61
CA VAL A 79 -2.38 23.54 5.08
C VAL A 79 -2.81 24.37 6.29
N ALA A 80 -2.00 24.39 7.35
CA ALA A 80 -2.26 25.22 8.51
C ALA A 80 -2.14 26.73 8.16
N PRO A 81 -3.07 27.61 8.61
CA PRO A 81 -3.04 29.03 8.28
C PRO A 81 -1.70 29.75 8.60
N PRO A 82 -1.02 29.49 9.74
CA PRO A 82 0.28 30.09 10.01
C PRO A 82 1.36 29.67 9.00
N VAL A 83 1.35 28.41 8.55
CA VAL A 83 2.28 27.90 7.53
C VAL A 83 2.04 28.60 6.19
N LYS A 84 0.77 28.82 5.82
CA LYS A 84 0.41 29.56 4.61
C LYS A 84 0.87 31.03 4.68
N ALA A 85 0.62 31.71 5.79
CA ALA A 85 1.03 33.09 6.00
C ALA A 85 2.57 33.24 5.98
N TYR A 86 3.28 32.27 6.57
CA TYR A 86 4.75 32.23 6.51
C TYR A 86 5.25 32.08 5.07
N ALA A 87 4.67 31.16 4.29
CA ALA A 87 5.04 30.93 2.90
C ALA A 87 4.76 32.15 1.99
N GLN A 88 3.74 32.96 2.30
CA GLN A 88 3.47 34.22 1.59
C GLN A 88 4.52 35.29 1.90
N LYS A 89 5.00 35.37 3.15
CA LYS A 89 6.06 36.31 3.57
C LYS A 89 7.45 35.85 3.14
N ASN A 90 7.64 34.53 3.00
CA ASN A 90 8.91 33.89 2.67
C ASN A 90 8.69 32.95 1.46
N PRO A 91 8.48 33.50 0.26
CA PRO A 91 8.23 32.69 -0.93
C PRO A 91 9.44 31.80 -1.24
N HIS A 92 9.20 30.50 -1.36
CA HIS A 92 10.21 29.56 -1.82
C HIS A 92 10.44 29.74 -3.33
N LYS A 93 11.59 29.30 -3.81
CA LYS A 93 11.95 29.39 -5.23
C LYS A 93 10.97 28.55 -6.06
N MET A 94 10.33 29.19 -7.02
CA MET A 94 9.50 28.55 -8.04
C MET A 94 10.24 28.61 -9.37
N GLY A 95 10.39 27.47 -10.04
CA GLY A 95 11.01 27.41 -11.37
C GLY A 95 10.17 28.16 -12.42
N ILE A 96 10.85 28.84 -13.34
CA ILE A 96 10.18 29.53 -14.47
C ILE A 96 9.65 28.48 -15.44
N TRP A 97 8.37 28.59 -15.78
CA TRP A 97 7.76 27.77 -16.82
C TRP A 97 7.89 28.43 -18.20
N SER A 98 8.63 27.80 -19.09
CA SER A 98 8.77 28.25 -20.48
C SER A 98 7.56 27.85 -21.31
N LYS A 99 7.10 28.75 -22.21
CA LYS A 99 6.10 28.40 -23.23
C LYS A 99 6.61 27.35 -24.23
N ALA A 100 7.93 27.17 -24.33
CA ALA A 100 8.56 26.12 -25.12
C ALA A 100 8.77 24.81 -24.33
N CYS A 101 8.23 24.69 -23.11
CA CYS A 101 8.34 23.48 -22.30
C CYS A 101 7.69 22.30 -23.02
N ARG A 102 8.44 21.20 -23.16
CA ARG A 102 7.97 19.95 -23.80
C ARG A 102 7.64 18.86 -22.80
N THR A 103 7.78 19.12 -21.50
CA THR A 103 7.34 18.22 -20.44
C THR A 103 5.85 17.99 -20.58
N HIS A 104 5.45 16.73 -20.69
CA HIS A 104 4.07 16.31 -20.78
C HIS A 104 3.92 14.99 -20.02
N VAL A 105 2.69 14.70 -19.62
CA VAL A 105 2.33 13.36 -19.13
C VAL A 105 2.03 12.50 -20.35
N SER A 106 2.67 11.35 -20.45
CA SER A 106 2.28 10.30 -21.38
C SER A 106 1.70 9.15 -20.57
N HIS A 107 0.52 8.68 -20.96
CA HIS A 107 -0.17 7.56 -20.33
C HIS A 107 -0.68 6.61 -21.41
N MET A 108 -1.07 5.39 -21.00
CA MET A 108 -1.69 4.43 -21.92
C MET A 108 -3.02 5.00 -22.45
N THR A 109 -3.31 4.75 -23.73
CA THR A 109 -4.57 5.18 -24.36
C THR A 109 -5.62 4.06 -24.40
N ARG A 110 -5.21 2.82 -24.11
CA ARG A 110 -6.06 1.62 -23.98
C ARG A 110 -5.28 0.51 -23.26
N GLY A 111 -5.99 -0.45 -22.69
CA GLY A 111 -5.41 -1.67 -22.09
C GLY A 111 -4.81 -1.47 -20.71
N ASP A 112 -5.10 -0.35 -20.04
CA ASP A 112 -4.78 -0.11 -18.64
C ASP A 112 -6.01 -0.32 -17.75
N PHE A 113 -5.84 -0.20 -16.44
CA PHE A 113 -6.94 -0.34 -15.47
C PHE A 113 -8.12 0.60 -15.77
N TYR A 114 -7.85 1.84 -16.17
CA TYR A 114 -8.90 2.81 -16.50
C TYR A 114 -9.72 2.35 -17.71
N GLY A 115 -9.07 1.90 -18.79
CA GLY A 115 -9.75 1.45 -19.99
C GLY A 115 -10.52 0.13 -19.85
N SER A 116 -10.23 -0.68 -18.82
CA SER A 116 -10.85 -2.00 -18.61
C SER A 116 -11.72 -2.10 -17.36
N GLU A 117 -11.90 -1.01 -16.61
CA GLU A 117 -12.66 -1.03 -15.35
C GLU A 117 -14.10 -1.50 -15.55
N ARG A 118 -14.56 -2.39 -14.67
CA ARG A 118 -15.96 -2.74 -14.48
C ARG A 118 -16.29 -2.60 -13.01
N SER A 119 -17.43 -2.00 -12.70
CA SER A 119 -17.85 -1.74 -11.33
C SER A 119 -19.29 -2.19 -11.12
N ALA A 120 -19.58 -2.66 -9.91
CA ALA A 120 -20.91 -3.02 -9.45
C ALA A 120 -21.11 -2.50 -8.02
N THR A 121 -22.33 -2.09 -7.71
CA THR A 121 -22.74 -1.80 -6.33
C THR A 121 -23.43 -3.04 -5.78
N ILE A 122 -22.94 -3.56 -4.66
CA ILE A 122 -23.50 -4.75 -4.02
C ILE A 122 -24.61 -4.30 -3.06
N GLY A 123 -25.82 -4.81 -3.26
CA GLY A 123 -27.01 -4.40 -2.49
C GLY A 123 -27.19 -5.15 -1.17
N ASP A 124 -26.74 -6.41 -1.11
CA ASP A 124 -26.80 -7.25 0.08
C ASP A 124 -25.42 -7.32 0.75
N ALA A 125 -25.36 -6.88 2.01
CA ALA A 125 -24.12 -6.81 2.78
C ALA A 125 -23.52 -8.19 3.09
N ASP A 126 -24.32 -9.25 3.04
CA ASP A 126 -23.87 -10.62 3.31
C ASP A 126 -23.40 -11.36 2.03
N THR A 127 -23.30 -10.64 0.90
CA THR A 127 -22.80 -11.22 -0.35
C THR A 127 -21.30 -11.49 -0.26
N ASP A 128 -20.93 -12.76 -0.14
CA ASP A 128 -19.56 -13.23 -0.31
C ASP A 128 -19.27 -13.51 -1.79
N VAL A 129 -18.06 -13.16 -2.25
CA VAL A 129 -17.64 -13.36 -3.64
C VAL A 129 -16.30 -14.08 -3.71
N ARG A 130 -16.18 -14.98 -4.70
CA ARG A 130 -14.94 -15.66 -5.06
C ARG A 130 -14.33 -15.02 -6.31
N ILE A 131 -13.01 -14.88 -6.33
CA ILE A 131 -12.25 -14.47 -7.52
C ILE A 131 -11.59 -15.70 -8.13
N GLU A 132 -11.98 -16.06 -9.34
CA GLU A 132 -11.46 -17.22 -10.08
C GLU A 132 -11.00 -16.84 -11.49
N LEU A 133 -10.01 -17.58 -11.98
CA LEU A 133 -9.51 -17.52 -13.35
C LEU A 133 -9.96 -18.79 -14.06
N VAL A 134 -10.75 -18.64 -15.12
CA VAL A 134 -11.18 -19.74 -16.00
C VAL A 134 -10.30 -19.73 -17.24
N SER A 135 -9.60 -20.84 -17.50
CA SER A 135 -8.75 -20.99 -18.68
C SER A 135 -9.59 -21.20 -19.96
N PRO A 136 -9.02 -20.98 -21.16
CA PRO A 136 -9.70 -21.30 -22.41
C PRO A 136 -10.13 -22.77 -22.54
N ASP A 137 -9.43 -23.67 -21.87
CA ASP A 137 -9.70 -25.11 -21.85
C ASP A 137 -10.76 -25.51 -20.80
N GLY A 138 -11.19 -24.55 -19.97
CA GLY A 138 -12.24 -24.71 -18.95
C GLY A 138 -11.72 -25.00 -17.54
N ASP A 139 -10.40 -25.09 -17.35
CA ASP A 139 -9.80 -25.28 -16.02
C ASP A 139 -10.00 -24.04 -15.15
N VAL A 140 -10.37 -24.25 -13.88
CA VAL A 140 -10.64 -23.17 -12.93
C VAL A 140 -9.54 -23.10 -11.88
N THR A 141 -8.91 -21.93 -11.77
CA THR A 141 -7.97 -21.61 -10.69
C THR A 141 -8.60 -20.57 -9.78
N VAL A 142 -8.79 -20.90 -8.50
CA VAL A 142 -9.26 -19.92 -7.51
C VAL A 142 -8.10 -19.02 -7.10
N LEU A 143 -8.25 -17.72 -7.32
CA LEU A 143 -7.27 -16.70 -6.94
C LEU A 143 -7.52 -16.18 -5.53
N LYS A 144 -8.79 -16.09 -5.13
CA LYS A 144 -9.21 -15.71 -3.79
C LYS A 144 -10.57 -16.33 -3.47
N GLU A 145 -10.63 -17.16 -2.43
CA GLU A 145 -11.83 -17.94 -2.09
C GLU A 145 -13.00 -17.08 -1.61
N SER A 146 -12.73 -16.03 -0.83
CA SER A 146 -13.74 -15.14 -0.24
C SER A 146 -13.21 -13.71 -0.12
N VAL A 147 -14.09 -12.71 -0.29
CA VAL A 147 -13.79 -11.27 -0.24
C VAL A 147 -14.74 -10.55 0.71
#